data_AF-A0A2G6HWP6-F1
#
_entry.id   AF-A0A2G6HWP6-F1
#
_cell.length_a   1.000
_cell.length_b   1.000
_cell.length_c   1.000
_cell.angle_alpha   90.00
_cell.angle_beta   90.00
_cell.angle_gamma   90.00
#
_symmetry.space_group_name_H-M   'P 1'
#
loop_
_entity.id
_entity.type
_entity.pdbx_description
1 polymer ?
#
loop_
_entity_poly.entity_id
_entity_poly.type
_entity_poly.pdbx_seq_one_letter_code
_entity_poly.pdbx_strand_id
1 'polypeptide(L)'
;MGKAITYTLKQWPKLIQFLEDGELELSTNWVENSIRPFVAGRKGWLFAGSPEGAESSAIMYSLVETAKACGWEPFSYLNTLFEK
;
A
#
# COMPACT_ATOMS: atom_id res chain seq x y z
N MET A 1 20.19 12.82 17.26
CA MET A 1 20.50 13.03 15.83
C MET A 1 21.10 11.82 15.13
N GLY A 2 22.03 11.06 15.75
CA GLY A 2 22.66 9.90 15.09
C GLY A 2 21.70 8.83 14.54
N LYS A 3 20.60 8.50 15.24
CA LYS A 3 19.68 7.42 14.80
C LYS A 3 19.04 7.66 13.43
N ALA A 4 18.57 8.87 13.15
CA ALA A 4 17.95 9.20 11.87
C ALA A 4 18.98 9.16 10.73
N ILE A 5 20.16 9.73 10.97
CA ILE A 5 21.27 9.72 9.99
C ILE A 5 21.70 8.29 9.69
N THR A 6 21.93 7.46 10.72
CA THR A 6 22.28 6.05 10.55
C THR A 6 21.19 5.27 9.84
N TYR A 7 19.91 5.56 10.09
CA TYR A 7 18.80 4.92 9.39
C TYR A 7 18.81 5.29 7.90
N THR A 8 18.93 6.58 7.57
CA THR A 8 19.01 7.05 6.18
C THR A 8 20.19 6.43 5.44
N LEU A 9 21.38 6.41 6.06
CA LEU A 9 22.57 5.79 5.47
C LEU A 9 22.37 4.30 5.20
N LYS A 10 21.67 3.58 6.08
CA LYS A 10 21.33 2.16 5.86
C LYS A 10 20.33 1.95 4.71
N GLN A 11 19.47 2.92 4.41
CA GLN A 11 18.53 2.84 3.29
C GLN A 11 19.07 3.49 2.01
N TRP A 12 20.23 4.15 2.05
CA TRP A 12 20.80 4.89 0.92
C TRP A 12 20.84 4.09 -0.40
N PRO A 13 21.24 2.80 -0.42
CA PRO A 13 21.24 2.02 -1.65
C PRO A 13 19.86 1.91 -2.32
N LYS A 14 18.77 1.90 -1.53
CA LYS A 14 17.40 1.86 -2.06
C LYS A 14 16.95 3.23 -2.54
N LEU A 15 17.32 4.28 -1.81
CA LEU A 15 16.92 5.66 -2.10
C LEU A 15 17.47 6.16 -3.44
N ILE A 16 18.56 5.58 -3.95
CA ILE A 16 19.19 5.99 -5.20
C ILE A 16 18.85 5.08 -6.40
N GLN A 17 18.03 4.02 -6.23
CA GLN A 17 17.72 3.08 -7.32
C GLN A 17 17.02 3.75 -8.51
N PHE A 18 16.26 4.83 -8.27
CA PHE A 18 15.64 5.60 -9.35
C PHE A 18 16.66 6.23 -10.33
N LEU A 19 17.94 6.31 -9.95
CA LEU A 19 19.01 6.75 -10.85
C LEU A 19 19.44 5.65 -11.84
N GLU A 20 19.18 4.38 -11.49
CA GLU A 20 19.52 3.22 -12.31
C GLU A 20 18.32 2.74 -13.13
N ASP A 21 17.09 2.92 -12.62
CA ASP A 21 15.85 2.53 -13.27
C ASP A 21 14.88 3.72 -13.38
N GLY A 22 14.63 4.15 -14.62
CA GLY A 22 13.75 5.28 -14.93
C GLY A 22 12.26 4.99 -14.80
N GLU A 23 11.86 3.72 -14.61
CA GLU A 23 10.47 3.37 -14.29
C GLU A 23 10.13 3.63 -12.81
N LEU A 24 11.15 3.78 -11.95
CA LEU A 24 10.97 4.07 -10.54
C LEU A 24 10.77 5.58 -10.32
N GLU A 25 9.65 5.94 -9.69
CA GLU A 25 9.42 7.30 -9.24
C GLU A 25 10.29 7.63 -8.01
N LEU A 26 10.84 8.84 -7.97
CA LEU A 26 11.53 9.38 -6.79
C LEU A 26 10.58 9.53 -5.59
N SER A 27 9.28 9.73 -5.84
CA SER A 27 8.29 10.00 -4.82
C SER A 27 7.47 8.77 -4.47
N THR A 28 7.17 8.58 -3.18
CA THR A 28 6.24 7.55 -2.69
C THR A 28 4.79 8.03 -2.62
N ASN A 29 4.48 9.19 -3.19
CA ASN A 29 3.17 9.85 -3.06
C ASN A 29 2.02 8.94 -3.50
N TRP A 30 2.19 8.21 -4.60
CA TRP A 30 1.18 7.29 -5.10
C TRP A 30 0.87 6.19 -4.08
N VAL A 31 1.91 5.53 -3.56
CA VAL A 31 1.79 4.47 -2.54
C VAL A 31 1.16 5.01 -1.25
N GLU A 32 1.60 6.17 -0.78
CA GLU A 32 1.06 6.81 0.42
C GLU A 32 -0.41 7.21 0.26
N ASN A 33 -0.81 7.63 -0.93
CA ASN A 33 -2.20 7.95 -1.22
C ASN A 33 -3.07 6.69 -1.28
N SER A 34 -2.57 5.58 -1.83
CA SER A 34 -3.29 4.30 -1.87
C SER A 34 -3.51 3.69 -0.48
N ILE A 35 -2.56 3.84 0.47
CA ILE A 35 -2.75 3.32 1.84
C ILE A 35 -3.59 4.26 2.73
N ARG A 36 -3.68 5.55 2.40
CA ARG A 36 -4.34 6.57 3.23
C ARG A 36 -5.82 6.25 3.56
N PRO A 37 -6.67 5.76 2.63
CA PRO A 37 -8.05 5.37 2.94
C PRO A 37 -8.13 4.27 4.00
N PHE A 38 -7.24 3.27 3.95
CA PHE A 38 -7.15 2.22 4.96
C PHE A 38 -6.77 2.81 6.32
N VAL A 39 -5.76 3.69 6.36
CA VAL A 39 -5.34 4.35 7.60
C VAL A 39 -6.44 5.22 8.21
N ALA A 40 -7.18 5.97 7.39
CA ALA A 40 -8.28 6.79 7.84
C ALA A 40 -9.45 5.93 8.37
N GLY A 41 -9.80 4.86 7.66
CA GLY A 41 -10.88 3.93 8.01
C GLY A 41 -10.66 3.24 9.36
N ARG A 42 -9.41 2.90 9.71
CA ARG A 42 -9.06 2.29 11.00
C ARG A 42 -9.59 3.04 12.23
N LYS A 43 -9.72 4.37 12.16
CA LYS A 43 -10.29 5.16 13.28
C LYS A 43 -11.79 4.89 13.51
N GLY A 44 -12.51 4.45 12.48
CA GLY A 44 -13.95 4.16 12.53
C GLY A 44 -14.27 2.69 12.82
N TRP A 45 -13.29 1.79 12.78
CA TRP A 45 -13.49 0.36 13.01
C TRP A 45 -13.44 0.01 14.50
N LEU A 46 -14.41 0.52 15.27
CA LEU A 46 -14.45 0.42 16.74
C LEU A 46 -14.45 -1.02 17.29
N PHE A 47 -14.75 -2.02 16.45
CA PHE A 47 -14.81 -3.44 16.81
C PHE A 47 -13.86 -4.33 16.01
N ALA A 48 -13.04 -3.77 15.11
CA ALA A 48 -12.02 -4.53 14.39
C ALA A 48 -10.74 -4.58 15.24
N GLY A 49 -10.60 -5.65 16.04
CA GLY A 49 -9.50 -5.79 17.00
C GLY A 49 -8.61 -7.02 16.82
N SER A 50 -8.95 -7.95 15.93
CA SER A 50 -8.18 -9.18 15.76
C SER A 50 -7.09 -9.03 14.68
N PRO A 51 -5.90 -9.62 14.89
CA PRO A 51 -4.84 -9.68 13.86
C PRO A 51 -5.33 -10.28 12.54
N GLU A 52 -6.16 -11.33 12.62
CA GLU A 52 -6.71 -12.03 11.45
C GLU A 52 -7.68 -11.14 10.66
N GLY A 53 -8.46 -10.32 11.37
CA GLY A 53 -9.35 -9.34 10.75
C GLY A 53 -8.58 -8.20 10.08
N ALA A 54 -7.46 -7.77 10.69
CA ALA A 54 -6.57 -6.78 10.10
C ALA A 54 -5.89 -7.32 8.83
N GLU A 55 -5.43 -8.57 8.84
CA GLU A 55 -4.83 -9.24 7.68
C GLU A 55 -5.84 -9.39 6.54
N SER A 56 -7.03 -9.92 6.84
CA SER A 56 -8.12 -10.07 5.85
C SER A 56 -8.51 -8.73 5.22
N SER A 57 -8.59 -7.67 6.03
CA SER A 57 -8.87 -6.32 5.55
C SER A 57 -7.74 -5.80 4.66
N ALA A 58 -6.48 -6.00 5.04
CA ALA A 58 -5.33 -5.59 4.24
C ALA A 58 -5.31 -6.29 2.86
N ILE A 59 -5.65 -7.58 2.81
CA ILE A 59 -5.77 -8.34 1.56
C ILE A 59 -6.86 -7.72 0.66
N MET A 60 -8.06 -7.48 1.21
CA MET A 60 -9.17 -6.90 0.44
C MET A 60 -8.84 -5.50 -0.10
N TYR A 61 -8.25 -4.62 0.72
CA TYR A 61 -7.82 -3.31 0.25
C TYR A 61 -6.73 -3.41 -0.82
N SER A 62 -5.80 -4.36 -0.69
CA SER A 62 -4.75 -4.59 -1.70
C SER A 62 -5.33 -5.00 -3.04
N LEU A 63 -6.35 -5.89 -3.06
CA LEU A 63 -7.04 -6.29 -4.30
C LEU A 63 -7.75 -5.10 -4.97
N VAL A 64 -8.44 -4.28 -4.18
CA VAL A 64 -9.13 -3.08 -4.68
C VAL A 64 -8.14 -2.05 -5.25
N GLU A 65 -7.04 -1.77 -4.55
CA GLU A 65 -6.03 -0.83 -5.05
C GLU A 65 -5.31 -1.37 -6.29
N THR A 66 -5.10 -2.69 -6.39
CA THR A 66 -4.56 -3.32 -7.61
C THR A 66 -5.50 -3.14 -8.79
N ALA A 67 -6.81 -3.37 -8.61
CA ALA A 67 -7.79 -3.16 -9.67
C ALA A 67 -7.76 -1.72 -10.18
N LYS A 68 -7.72 -0.74 -9.27
CA LYS A 68 -7.61 0.69 -9.62
C LYS A 68 -6.32 0.99 -10.37
N ALA A 69 -5.19 0.44 -9.92
CA ALA A 69 -3.88 0.61 -10.57
C ALA A 69 -3.86 0.08 -12.00
N CYS A 70 -4.57 -1.04 -12.26
CA CYS A 70 -4.76 -1.62 -13.59
C CYS A 70 -5.86 -0.93 -14.42
N GLY A 71 -6.55 0.07 -13.89
CA GLY A 71 -7.66 0.74 -14.58
C GLY A 71 -8.95 -0.11 -14.67
N TRP A 72 -9.07 -1.14 -13.84
CA TRP A 72 -10.25 -2.00 -13.79
C TRP A 72 -11.27 -1.50 -12.77
N GLU A 73 -12.54 -1.75 -13.06
CA GLU A 73 -13.62 -1.48 -12.11
C GLU A 73 -13.51 -2.48 -10.94
N PRO A 74 -13.29 -2.03 -9.69
CA PRO A 74 -12.97 -2.92 -8.58
C PRO A 74 -14.04 -3.97 -8.27
N PHE A 75 -15.33 -3.63 -8.39
CA PHE A 75 -16.40 -4.58 -8.09
C PHE A 75 -16.44 -5.73 -9.09
N SER A 76 -16.38 -5.43 -10.39
CA SER A 76 -16.30 -6.43 -11.47
C SER A 76 -15.05 -7.31 -11.35
N TYR A 77 -13.91 -6.71 -10.99
CA TYR A 77 -12.68 -7.48 -10.74
C TYR A 77 -12.84 -8.46 -9.58
N LEU A 78 -13.36 -8.01 -8.44
CA LEU A 78 -13.60 -8.87 -7.28
C LEU A 78 -14.64 -9.95 -7.60
N ASN A 79 -15.71 -9.61 -8.31
CA ASN A 79 -16.73 -10.57 -8.71
C ASN A 79 -16.13 -11.68 -9.57
N THR A 80 -15.30 -11.32 -10.56
CA THR A 80 -14.59 -12.29 -11.42
C THR A 80 -13.66 -13.20 -10.61
N LEU A 81 -13.01 -12.67 -9.56
CA LEU A 81 -12.13 -13.46 -8.69
C LEU A 81 -12.89 -14.46 -7.82
N PHE A 82 -14.09 -14.10 -7.34
CA PHE A 82 -14.86 -14.90 -6.39
C PHE A 82 -15.93 -15.80 -7.02
N GLU A 83 -16.40 -15.51 -8.24
CA GLU A 83 -17.44 -16.27 -8.96
C GLU A 83 -16.92 -17.54 -9.67
N LYS A 84 -15.97 -18.27 -9.07
CA LYS A 84 -15.58 -19.60 -9.57
C LYS A 84 -16.59 -20.69 -9.20
#